data_AF-A0A836UBL3-F1
#
_entry.id   AF-A0A836UBL3-F1
#
_cell.length_a   1.000
_cell.length_b   1.000
_cell.length_c   1.000
_cell.angle_alpha   90.00
_cell.angle_beta   90.00
_cell.angle_gamma   90.00
#
_symmetry.space_group_name_H-M   'P 1'
#
loop_
_entity.id
_entity.type
_entity.pdbx_description
1 polymer ?
#
loop_
_entity_poly.entity_id
_entity_poly.type
_entity_poly.pdbx_seq_one_letter_code
_entity_poly.pdbx_strand_id
1 'polypeptide(L)'
;MAATTSSSQANSASRFNMPIQIAPGASVKGLRLVLIYGENADVSGLDVGLVSKTTGDQVGLQWGLVHLNDGDFLGLQDGAYNRISGDFKGW
;
A
#
# COMPACT_ATOMS: atom_id res chain seq x y z
N MET A 1 40.80 15.79 -9.73
CA MET A 1 40.75 15.45 -11.17
C MET A 1 40.21 14.02 -11.27
N ALA A 2 39.27 13.78 -12.19
CA ALA A 2 38.43 12.57 -12.42
C ALA A 2 37.30 12.35 -11.37
N ALA A 3 35.98 12.49 -11.61
CA ALA A 3 35.04 12.23 -12.72
C ALA A 3 34.48 10.79 -12.80
N THR A 4 33.13 10.69 -12.74
CA THR A 4 32.25 9.68 -13.40
C THR A 4 32.20 8.29 -12.71
N THR A 5 31.07 7.69 -12.30
CA THR A 5 29.74 7.35 -12.91
C THR A 5 28.71 7.11 -11.79
N SER A 6 27.52 7.72 -11.74
CA SER A 6 26.29 7.40 -12.49
C SER A 6 25.69 6.00 -12.28
N SER A 7 24.43 6.01 -11.82
CA SER A 7 23.32 5.05 -12.02
C SER A 7 23.31 3.68 -11.32
N SER A 8 22.39 3.52 -10.36
CA SER A 8 21.43 2.41 -10.40
C SER A 8 20.20 2.68 -9.52
N GLN A 9 19.13 3.09 -10.19
CA GLN A 9 17.73 2.92 -9.78
C GLN A 9 17.23 3.71 -8.56
N ALA A 10 17.23 5.04 -8.73
CA ALA A 10 16.05 5.81 -8.37
C ALA A 10 14.88 5.30 -9.23
N ASN A 11 14.17 4.29 -8.71
CA ASN A 11 12.96 3.75 -9.34
C ASN A 11 11.94 4.86 -9.43
N SER A 12 11.98 5.53 -10.58
CA SER A 12 11.10 6.57 -11.05
C SER A 12 9.74 5.97 -11.40
N ALA A 13 9.16 5.19 -10.49
CA ALA A 13 7.78 4.77 -10.57
C ALA A 13 6.92 5.98 -10.16
N SER A 14 6.73 6.88 -11.14
CA SER A 14 5.51 7.65 -11.31
C SER A 14 4.86 8.12 -10.01
N ARG A 15 5.45 9.12 -9.35
CA ARG A 15 4.76 9.92 -8.34
C ARG A 15 3.77 10.85 -9.04
N PHE A 16 2.73 10.27 -9.64
CA PHE A 16 1.55 11.02 -10.06
C PHE A 16 0.85 11.49 -8.78
N ASN A 17 1.20 12.71 -8.38
CA ASN A 17 0.57 13.47 -7.30
C ASN A 17 -0.86 13.83 -7.70
N MET A 18 -1.77 12.85 -7.61
CA MET A 18 -3.21 13.08 -7.62
C MET A 18 -3.62 13.51 -6.20
N PRO A 19 -4.22 14.69 -6.01
CA PRO A 19 -4.56 15.23 -4.69
C PRO A 19 -5.80 14.54 -4.06
N ILE A 20 -5.89 13.22 -4.21
CA ILE A 20 -6.86 12.36 -3.53
C ILE A 20 -6.17 11.37 -2.56
N GLN A 21 -4.84 11.25 -2.60
CA GLN A 21 -4.08 10.36 -1.72
C GLN A 21 -3.79 11.03 -0.37
N ILE A 22 -4.34 10.43 0.68
CA ILE A 22 -3.97 10.68 2.08
C ILE A 22 -2.44 10.55 2.21
N ALA A 23 -1.81 11.53 2.87
CA ALA A 23 -0.36 11.65 2.97
C ALA A 23 0.29 10.34 3.46
N PRO A 24 1.52 10.02 3.01
CA PRO A 24 2.26 8.87 3.52
C PRO A 24 2.39 8.98 5.05
N GLY A 25 2.01 7.91 5.75
CA GLY A 25 1.98 7.87 7.22
C GLY A 25 0.67 8.29 7.87
N ALA A 26 -0.33 8.75 7.13
CA ALA A 26 -1.64 9.06 7.69
C ALA A 26 -2.58 7.84 7.63
N SER A 27 -3.30 7.62 8.73
CA SER A 27 -4.30 6.56 8.85
C SER A 27 -5.51 6.89 7.98
N VAL A 28 -5.88 5.98 7.08
CA VAL A 28 -7.06 6.13 6.23
C VAL A 28 -8.27 5.53 6.93
N LYS A 29 -9.32 6.32 7.17
CA LYS A 29 -10.61 5.79 7.66
C LYS A 29 -11.70 6.06 6.62
N GLY A 30 -12.21 5.03 5.96
CA GLY A 30 -13.28 5.14 4.97
C GLY A 30 -12.96 4.42 3.66
N LEU A 31 -12.73 5.18 2.58
CA LEU A 31 -12.50 4.65 1.24
C LEU A 31 -11.09 5.03 0.77
N ARG A 32 -10.27 4.05 0.38
CA ARG A 32 -8.98 4.22 -0.27
C ARG A 32 -9.05 3.70 -1.70
N LEU A 33 -8.76 4.55 -2.70
CA LEU A 33 -8.57 4.13 -4.08
C LEU A 33 -7.09 4.26 -4.45
N VAL A 34 -6.44 3.13 -4.67
CA VAL A 34 -5.02 3.05 -5.05
C VAL A 34 -4.91 2.55 -6.49
N LEU A 35 -4.86 3.47 -7.45
CA LEU A 35 -4.88 3.06 -8.87
C LEU A 35 -3.63 2.25 -9.30
N ILE A 36 -2.45 2.52 -8.74
CA ILE A 36 -1.19 1.86 -9.16
C ILE A 36 -0.36 1.41 -7.96
N TYR A 37 -0.04 2.30 -7.02
CA TYR A 37 0.73 1.98 -5.82
C TYR A 37 0.40 2.96 -4.68
N GLY A 38 0.23 2.45 -3.46
CA GLY A 38 -0.10 3.24 -2.28
C GLY A 38 0.50 2.62 -1.02
N GLU A 39 1.16 3.46 -0.21
CA GLU A 39 1.77 3.08 1.06
C GLU A 39 1.15 3.91 2.19
N ASN A 40 0.54 3.25 3.18
CA ASN A 40 -0.08 3.91 4.33
C ASN A 40 0.34 3.26 5.65
N ALA A 41 0.28 4.04 6.74
CA ALA A 41 0.56 3.53 8.09
C ALA A 41 -0.57 2.61 8.55
N ASP A 42 -1.80 3.13 8.70
CA ASP A 42 -2.97 2.32 9.04
C ASP A 42 -4.09 2.53 8.04
N VAL A 43 -4.88 1.49 7.78
CA VAL A 43 -5.99 1.56 6.84
C VAL A 43 -7.20 0.89 7.47
N SER A 44 -8.26 1.67 7.70
CA SER A 44 -9.55 1.16 8.14
C SER A 44 -10.63 1.46 7.09
N GLY A 45 -11.18 0.45 6.43
CA GLY A 45 -12.32 0.59 5.52
C GLY A 45 -12.17 -0.15 4.20
N LEU A 46 -12.73 0.42 3.12
CA LEU A 46 -12.71 -0.17 1.78
C LEU A 46 -11.49 0.34 1.02
N ASP A 47 -10.58 -0.55 0.67
CA ASP A 47 -9.38 -0.31 -0.10
C ASP A 47 -9.43 -1.05 -1.43
N VAL A 48 -9.42 -0.31 -2.54
CA VAL A 48 -9.47 -0.86 -3.88
C VAL A 48 -8.26 -0.38 -4.67
N GLY A 49 -7.41 -1.29 -5.12
CA GLY A 49 -6.22 -0.91 -5.86
C GLY A 49 -5.33 -2.04 -6.36
N LEU A 50 -4.48 -1.77 -7.36
CA LEU A 50 -3.60 -2.82 -7.94
C LEU A 50 -2.53 -3.30 -6.94
N VAL A 51 -1.81 -2.36 -6.32
CA VAL A 51 -0.77 -2.68 -5.34
C VAL A 51 -0.96 -1.81 -4.10
N SER A 52 -1.21 -2.46 -2.97
CA SER A 52 -1.43 -1.83 -1.67
C SER A 52 -0.35 -2.28 -0.69
N LYS A 53 0.31 -1.33 -0.03
CA LYS A 53 1.24 -1.57 1.05
C LYS A 53 0.77 -0.87 2.33
N THR A 54 0.73 -1.60 3.44
CA THR A 54 0.38 -1.06 4.75
C THR A 54 1.47 -1.45 5.75
N THR A 55 2.10 -0.46 6.37
CA THR A 55 3.20 -0.70 7.32
C THR A 55 2.73 -0.97 8.75
N GLY A 56 1.49 -0.60 9.09
CA GLY A 56 0.84 -0.84 10.37
C GLY A 56 -0.39 -1.73 10.19
N ASP A 57 -1.47 -1.41 10.92
CA ASP A 57 -2.65 -2.28 10.97
C ASP A 57 -3.64 -1.97 9.85
N GLN A 58 -4.24 -3.03 9.32
CA GLN A 58 -5.26 -2.91 8.29
C GLN A 58 -6.56 -3.61 8.67
N VAL A 59 -7.65 -2.85 8.67
CA VAL A 59 -8.98 -3.32 9.04
C VAL A 59 -9.99 -3.01 7.93
N GLY A 60 -10.57 -4.01 7.28
CA GLY A 60 -11.68 -3.79 6.34
C GLY A 60 -11.62 -4.65 5.08
N LEU A 61 -12.12 -4.11 3.97
CA LEU A 61 -12.18 -4.83 2.69
C LEU A 61 -11.03 -4.34 1.80
N GLN A 62 -10.17 -5.25 1.38
CA GLN A 62 -9.09 -5.02 0.43
C GLN A 62 -9.39 -5.75 -0.86
N TRP A 63 -9.32 -5.02 -1.98
CA TRP A 63 -9.53 -5.59 -3.30
C TRP A 63 -8.46 -5.13 -4.27
N GLY A 64 -7.71 -6.06 -4.87
CA GLY A 64 -6.51 -5.72 -5.60
C GLY A 64 -5.74 -6.88 -6.21
N LEU A 65 -4.54 -6.62 -6.75
CA LEU A 65 -3.66 -7.70 -7.22
C LEU A 65 -2.64 -8.07 -6.15
N VAL A 66 -1.98 -7.10 -5.53
CA VAL A 66 -0.89 -7.33 -4.59
C VAL A 66 -1.18 -6.56 -3.30
N HIS A 67 -1.28 -7.27 -2.19
CA HIS A 67 -1.47 -6.70 -0.86
C HIS A 67 -0.29 -7.08 0.04
N LEU A 68 0.37 -6.07 0.63
CA LEU A 68 1.53 -6.22 1.50
C LEU A 68 1.26 -5.51 2.83
N ASN A 69 0.96 -6.27 3.87
CA ASN A 69 0.73 -5.74 5.22
C ASN A 69 1.84 -6.21 6.16
N ASP A 70 2.55 -5.27 6.76
CA ASP A 70 3.58 -5.57 7.74
C ASP A 70 3.02 -5.73 9.16
N GLY A 71 1.85 -5.14 9.45
CA GLY A 71 1.13 -5.31 10.72
C GLY A 71 -0.01 -6.33 10.65
N ASP A 72 -0.98 -6.19 11.56
CA ASP A 72 -2.14 -7.08 11.65
C ASP A 72 -3.18 -6.75 10.58
N PHE A 73 -3.85 -7.78 10.06
CA PHE A 73 -4.96 -7.65 9.14
C PHE A 73 -6.25 -8.20 9.73
N LEU A 74 -7.33 -7.42 9.67
CA LEU A 74 -8.67 -7.81 10.08
C LEU A 74 -9.68 -7.49 8.98
N GLY A 75 -10.29 -8.49 8.34
CA GLY A 75 -11.38 -8.25 7.38
C GLY A 75 -11.38 -9.19 6.18
N LEU A 76 -11.52 -8.65 4.97
CA LEU A 76 -11.68 -9.41 3.74
C LEU A 76 -10.62 -8.94 2.74
N GLN A 77 -9.74 -9.81 2.28
CA GLN A 77 -8.67 -9.47 1.33
C GLN A 77 -8.73 -10.36 0.11
N ASP A 78 -9.16 -9.78 -1.01
CA ASP A 78 -9.16 -10.48 -2.29
C ASP A 78 -8.09 -9.90 -3.23
N GLY A 79 -7.21 -10.78 -3.67
CA GLY A 79 -6.15 -10.45 -4.61
C GLY A 79 -5.25 -11.60 -5.01
N ALA A 80 -4.46 -11.37 -6.05
CA ALA A 80 -3.61 -12.39 -6.66
C ALA A 80 -2.41 -12.78 -5.76
N TYR A 81 -1.91 -11.85 -4.95
CA TYR A 81 -0.82 -12.08 -4.01
C TYR A 81 -1.03 -11.28 -2.72
N ASN A 82 -1.06 -12.00 -1.61
CA ASN A 82 -1.32 -11.46 -0.29
C ASN A 82 -0.18 -11.85 0.65
N ARG A 83 0.43 -10.86 1.29
CA ARG A 83 1.42 -11.08 2.35
C ARG A 83 1.03 -10.26 3.57
N ILE A 84 0.79 -10.97 4.67
CA ILE A 84 0.62 -10.39 6.00
C ILE A 84 1.78 -10.87 6.87
N SER A 85 2.51 -9.95 7.49
CA SER A 85 3.60 -10.27 8.41
C SER A 85 3.12 -10.42 9.86
N GLY A 86 2.01 -9.76 10.23
CA GLY A 86 1.34 -9.91 11.53
C GLY A 86 0.25 -11.00 11.54
N ASP A 87 -0.76 -10.80 12.39
CA ASP A 87 -1.92 -11.69 12.48
C ASP A 87 -2.91 -11.43 11.33
N PHE A 88 -3.33 -12.49 10.64
CA PHE A 88 -4.46 -12.42 9.70
C PHE A 88 -5.75 -12.94 10.37
N LYS A 89 -6.76 -12.07 10.45
CA LYS A 89 -8.09 -12.36 11.00
C LYS A 89 -9.14 -12.01 9.94
N GLY A 90 -9.46 -12.95 9.07
CA GLY A 90 -10.29 -12.60 7.92
C GLY A 90 -10.60 -13.72 6.96
N TRP A 91 -11.07 -13.29 5.79
CA TRP A 91 -11.32 -14.11 4.60
C TRP A 91 -10.48 -13.63 3.42
#